data_AF-A0A1I6QI18-F1
#
_entry.id   AF-A0A1I6QI18-F1
#
_cell.length_a   1.000
_cell.length_b   1.000
_cell.length_c   1.000
_cell.angle_alpha   90.00
_cell.angle_beta   90.00
_cell.angle_gamma   90.00
#
_symmetry.space_group_name_H-M   'P 1'
#
loop_
_entity.id
_entity.type
_entity.pdbx_description
1 polymer ?
#
loop_
_entity_poly.entity_id
_entity_poly.type
_entity_poly.pdbx_seq_one_letter_code
_entity_poly.pdbx_strand_id
1 'polypeptide(L)'
;MYALILGLLIVGVLFTAIPISRAIQEVKQEKSVADKWKLGFGFIIDMCIMNPLSGLFFSLMIGIPALLGGIILILLIVLDIPI
;
A
#
# COMPACT_ATOMS: atom_id res chain seq x y z
N MET A 1 14.54 19.09 -1.83
CA MET A 1 14.59 17.61 -1.68
C MET A 1 13.78 17.12 -0.49
N TYR A 2 14.04 17.58 0.75
CA TYR A 2 13.33 17.08 1.94
C TYR A 2 11.80 17.20 1.89
N ALA A 3 11.25 18.31 1.38
CA ALA A 3 9.80 18.46 1.22
C ALA A 3 9.19 17.47 0.21
N LEU A 4 9.93 17.10 -0.85
CA LEU A 4 9.50 16.09 -1.83
C LEU A 4 9.50 14.69 -1.21
N ILE A 5 10.52 14.36 -0.42
CA ILE A 5 10.61 13.10 0.33
C ILE A 5 9.45 12.99 1.31
N LEU A 6 9.21 14.06 2.08
CA LEU A 6 8.10 14.10 3.03
C LEU A 6 6.75 13.92 2.32
N GLY A 7 6.56 14.60 1.18
CA GLY A 7 5.36 14.46 0.36
C GLY A 7 5.16 13.03 -0.17
N LEU A 8 6.21 12.41 -0.71
CA LEU A 8 6.18 11.03 -1.21
C LEU A 8 5.85 10.03 -0.10
N LEU A 9 6.43 10.20 1.08
CA LEU A 9 6.15 9.35 2.23
C LEU A 9 4.72 9.53 2.73
N ILE A 10 4.24 10.77 2.88
CA ILE A 10 2.88 11.04 3.35
C ILE A 10 1.84 10.49 2.37
N VAL A 11 2.00 10.79 1.08
CA VAL A 11 1.12 10.25 0.02
C VAL A 11 1.21 8.73 0.02
N GLY A 12 2.41 8.17 0.07
CA GLY A 12 2.63 6.74 0.11
C GLY A 12 1.92 6.05 1.29
N VAL A 13 2.07 6.59 2.50
CA VAL A 13 1.41 6.08 3.71
C VAL A 13 -0.11 6.20 3.60
N LEU A 14 -0.66 7.33 3.18
CA LEU A 14 -2.11 7.51 3.07
C LEU A 14 -2.73 6.53 2.08
N PHE A 15 -2.11 6.42 0.91
CA PHE A 15 -2.59 5.56 -0.18
C PHE A 15 -2.36 4.05 0.09
N THR A 16 -1.54 3.67 1.08
CA THR A 16 -1.37 2.27 1.50
C THR A 16 -2.13 1.92 2.78
N ALA A 17 -2.15 2.81 3.77
CA ALA A 17 -2.78 2.55 5.07
C ALA A 17 -4.31 2.44 4.96
N ILE A 18 -4.96 3.26 4.12
CA ILE A 18 -6.41 3.22 3.89
C ILE A 18 -6.86 1.88 3.31
N PRO A 19 -6.28 1.37 2.20
CA PRO A 19 -6.69 0.08 1.66
C PRO A 19 -6.36 -1.09 2.58
N ILE A 20 -5.22 -1.07 3.26
CA ILE A 20 -4.87 -2.10 4.25
C ILE A 20 -5.86 -2.10 5.41
N SER A 21 -6.27 -0.93 5.91
CA SER A 21 -7.23 -0.83 7.01
C SER A 21 -8.60 -1.36 6.62
N ARG A 22 -9.06 -1.09 5.40
CA ARG A 22 -10.30 -1.67 4.86
C ARG A 22 -10.20 -3.19 4.70
N ALA A 23 -9.11 -3.69 4.12
CA ALA A 23 -8.87 -5.13 4.00
C ALA A 23 -8.87 -5.82 5.37
N ILE A 24 -8.23 -5.22 6.39
CA ILE A 24 -8.23 -5.74 7.76
C ILE A 24 -9.64 -5.72 8.36
N GLN A 25 -10.44 -4.66 8.14
CA GLN A 25 -11.81 -4.59 8.65
C GLN A 25 -12.70 -5.67 8.04
N GLU A 26 -12.59 -5.91 6.73
CA GLU A 26 -13.33 -6.96 6.05
C GLU A 26 -12.94 -8.35 6.58
N VAL A 27 -11.64 -8.61 6.76
CA VAL A 27 -11.14 -9.86 7.36
C VAL A 27 -11.56 -10.00 8.84
N LYS A 28 -11.70 -8.90 9.59
CA LYS A 28 -12.06 -8.93 11.01
C LYS A 28 -13.55 -9.19 11.24
N GLN A 29 -14.41 -8.90 10.27
CA GLN A 29 -15.85 -9.20 10.37
C GLN A 29 -16.16 -10.69 10.28
N GLU A 30 -15.25 -11.53 9.79
CA GLU A 30 -15.47 -12.97 9.70
C GLU A 30 -14.98 -13.76 10.93
N LYS A 31 -15.81 -14.69 11.40
CA LYS A 31 -15.60 -15.45 12.64
C LYS A 31 -14.62 -16.63 12.52
N SER A 32 -14.30 -17.10 11.31
CA SER A 32 -13.51 -18.31 11.08
C SER A 32 -12.12 -18.00 10.51
N VAL A 33 -11.05 -18.56 11.12
CA VAL A 33 -9.66 -18.34 10.68
C VAL A 33 -9.40 -18.90 9.28
N ALA A 34 -10.07 -19.99 8.90
CA ALA A 34 -9.96 -20.57 7.56
C ALA A 34 -10.61 -19.68 6.48
N ASP A 35 -11.75 -19.05 6.79
CA ASP A 35 -12.39 -18.10 5.86
C ASP A 35 -11.59 -16.80 5.77
N LYS A 36 -10.96 -16.31 6.85
CA LYS A 36 -10.06 -15.15 6.82
C LYS A 36 -8.90 -15.27 5.82
N TRP A 37 -8.28 -16.45 5.74
CA TRP A 37 -7.21 -16.71 4.77
C TRP A 37 -7.74 -16.84 3.35
N LYS A 38 -8.91 -17.48 3.20
CA LYS A 38 -9.58 -17.65 1.91
C LYS A 38 -10.09 -16.31 1.35
N LEU A 39 -10.53 -15.40 2.21
CA LEU A 39 -10.93 -14.04 1.86
C LEU A 39 -9.74 -13.11 1.69
N GLY A 40 -8.63 -13.30 2.44
CA GLY A 40 -7.38 -12.59 2.16
C GLY A 40 -6.84 -12.90 0.76
N PHE A 41 -6.77 -14.18 0.40
CA PHE A 41 -6.42 -14.61 -0.96
C PHE A 41 -7.51 -14.23 -1.98
N GLY A 42 -8.78 -14.35 -1.60
CA GLY A 42 -9.92 -13.93 -2.41
C GLY A 42 -9.88 -12.44 -2.71
N PHE A 43 -9.49 -11.59 -1.77
CA PHE A 43 -9.37 -10.14 -1.92
C PHE A 43 -8.17 -9.76 -2.79
N ILE A 44 -7.05 -10.49 -2.69
CA ILE A 44 -5.91 -10.34 -3.61
C ILE A 44 -6.33 -10.75 -5.04
N ILE A 45 -7.07 -11.85 -5.19
CA ILE A 45 -7.58 -12.32 -6.48
C ILE A 45 -8.65 -11.37 -7.03
N ASP A 46 -9.54 -10.85 -6.20
CA ASP A 46 -10.62 -9.94 -6.60
C ASP A 46 -10.04 -8.58 -7.00
N MET A 47 -9.05 -8.07 -6.26
CA MET A 47 -8.26 -6.89 -6.63
C MET A 47 -7.46 -7.06 -7.93
N CYS A 48 -6.80 -8.20 -8.13
CA CYS A 48 -5.91 -8.39 -9.28
C CYS A 48 -6.61 -8.90 -10.55
N ILE A 49 -7.70 -9.66 -10.42
CA ILE A 49 -8.29 -10.43 -11.53
C ILE A 49 -9.73 -10.00 -11.85
N MET A 50 -10.58 -9.71 -10.86
CA MET A 50 -12.01 -9.44 -11.10
C MET A 50 -12.36 -7.93 -11.14
N ASN A 51 -11.66 -7.08 -10.38
CA ASN A 51 -11.85 -5.63 -10.38
C ASN A 51 -10.52 -4.86 -10.22
N PRO A 52 -9.65 -4.88 -11.25
CA PRO A 52 -8.39 -4.12 -11.25
C PRO A 52 -8.58 -2.60 -11.16
N LEU A 53 -9.80 -2.11 -11.42
CA LEU A 53 -10.22 -0.71 -11.27
C LEU A 53 -10.79 -0.38 -9.88
N SER A 54 -10.76 -1.32 -8.93
CA SER A 54 -11.13 -0.99 -7.56
C SER A 54 -10.20 0.11 -7.04
N GLY A 55 -10.78 1.16 -6.45
CA GLY A 55 -10.01 2.31 -5.95
C GLY A 55 -8.93 1.90 -4.93
N LEU A 56 -9.08 0.72 -4.31
CA LEU A 56 -8.10 0.14 -3.39
C LEU A 56 -6.85 -0.38 -4.12
N PHE A 57 -6.99 -1.05 -5.28
CA PHE A 57 -5.84 -1.57 -6.04
C PHE A 57 -5.03 -0.42 -6.65
N PHE A 58 -5.72 0.55 -7.24
CA PHE A 58 -5.09 1.79 -7.72
C PHE A 58 -4.38 2.55 -6.59
N SER A 59 -5.01 2.61 -5.41
CA SER A 59 -4.40 3.27 -4.26
C SER A 59 -3.11 2.57 -3.81
N LEU A 60 -3.09 1.23 -3.77
CA LEU A 60 -1.88 0.47 -3.46
C LEU A 60 -0.81 0.60 -4.54
N MET A 61 -1.19 0.54 -5.82
CA MET A 61 -0.28 0.71 -6.96
C MET A 61 0.40 2.07 -7.01
N ILE A 62 -0.21 3.12 -6.45
CA ILE A 62 0.40 4.45 -6.34
C ILE A 62 1.15 4.60 -5.01
N GLY A 63 0.56 4.12 -3.91
CA GLY A 63 1.11 4.28 -2.57
C GLY A 63 2.41 3.51 -2.35
N ILE A 64 2.51 2.28 -2.89
CA ILE A 64 3.72 1.45 -2.74
C ILE A 64 4.93 2.07 -3.46
N PRO A 65 4.85 2.46 -4.75
CA PRO A 65 5.95 3.17 -5.42
C PRO A 65 6.28 4.51 -4.77
N ALA A 66 5.29 5.26 -4.27
CA ALA A 66 5.54 6.53 -3.58
C ALA A 66 6.33 6.32 -2.27
N LEU A 67 5.98 5.29 -1.48
CA LEU A 67 6.75 4.89 -0.29
C LEU A 67 8.17 4.47 -0.65
N LEU A 68 8.31 3.57 -1.63
CA LEU A 68 9.61 3.08 -2.09
C LEU A 68 10.49 4.23 -2.60
N GLY A 69 9.94 5.13 -3.39
CA GLY A 69 10.63 6.32 -3.87
C GLY A 69 11.09 7.22 -2.73
N GLY A 70 10.22 7.48 -1.74
CA GLY A 70 10.59 8.25 -0.55
C GLY A 70 11.72 7.60 0.26
N ILE A 71 11.67 6.29 0.46
CA ILE A 71 12.70 5.52 1.19
C ILE A 71 14.02 5.51 0.42
N ILE A 72 13.99 5.28 -0.89
CA ILE A 72 15.19 5.29 -1.74
C ILE A 72 15.85 6.68 -1.70
N LEU A 73 15.08 7.75 -1.79
CA LEU A 73 15.61 9.11 -1.68
C LEU A 73 16.24 9.37 -0.31
N ILE A 74 15.65 8.87 0.78
CA ILE A 74 16.30 8.94 2.11
C ILE A 74 17.62 8.18 2.10
N LEU A 75 17.64 6.96 1.54
CA LEU A 75 18.83 6.13 1.50
C LEU A 75 19.97 6.81 0.73
N LEU A 76 19.65 7.42 -0.41
CA LEU A 76 20.61 8.17 -1.22
C LEU A 76 21.19 9.37 -0.44
N ILE A 77 20.36 10.10 0.31
CA ILE A 77 20.84 11.20 1.18
C ILE A 77 21.76 10.66 2.29
N VAL A 78 21.37 9.57 2.96
CA VAL A 78 22.15 9.00 4.08
C VAL A 78 23.48 8.42 3.61
N LEU A 79 23.53 7.87 2.40
CA LEU A 79 24.74 7.33 1.79
C LEU A 79 25.60 8.39 1.10
N ASP A 80 25.21 9.67 1.19
CA ASP A 80 25.88 10.82 0.56
C ASP A 80 26.06 10.63 -0.96
N ILE A 81 25.11 9.90 -1.57
CA ILE A 81 25.08 9.67 -3.02
C ILE A 81 24.38 10.87 -3.64
N PRO A 82 24.99 11.54 -4.64
CA PRO A 82 24.36 12.68 -5.30
C PRO A 82 23.05 12.25 -5.97
N ILE A 83 21.98 12.99 -5.69
CA ILE A 83 20.61 12.80 -6.22
C ILE A 83 20.34 13.84 -7.31
#